data_AF-A0A258IIC2-F1
#
_entry.id   AF-A0A258IIC2-F1
#
_cell.length_a   1.000
_cell.length_b   1.000
_cell.length_c   1.000
_cell.angle_alpha   90.00
_cell.angle_beta   90.00
_cell.angle_gamma   90.00
#
_symmetry.space_group_name_H-M   'P 1'
#
loop_
_entity.id
_entity.type
_entity.pdbx_description
1 polymer ?
#
loop_
_entity_poly.entity_id
_entity_poly.type
_entity_poly.pdbx_seq_one_letter_code
_entity_poly.pdbx_strand_id
1 'polypeptide(L)'
;MVQDVDDRAALEVDYDGSVARRPPPTPIIDTDYLSRYTHRVAISNSRLLTMDARGVTFRWKDYRARAKASGNGWIKAMTLPTDEFIRRFLLHVLPDGFHRIRHYGLFASAVRGSNIERIRTLLAPETKSNQPAPVETGKADDRPRCRCCGGIMTITETFARGSLPRTWSAAPIRIDTS
;
A
#
# COMPACT_ATOMS: atom_id res chain seq x y z
N MET A 1 15.73 -46.42 -24.03
CA MET A 1 17.18 -46.38 -23.79
C MET A 1 17.49 -44.99 -23.28
N VAL A 2 17.16 -44.70 -22.01
CA VAL A 2 17.99 -44.89 -20.79
C VAL A 2 19.35 -44.22 -20.91
N GLN A 3 19.49 -43.14 -20.13
CA GLN A 3 20.63 -42.70 -19.30
C GLN A 3 20.15 -41.34 -18.73
N ASP A 4 19.56 -41.26 -17.53
CA ASP A 4 20.17 -41.37 -16.20
C ASP A 4 21.56 -40.71 -16.11
N VAL A 5 21.58 -39.48 -15.60
CA VAL A 5 22.73 -38.92 -14.87
C VAL A 5 22.15 -38.08 -13.73
N ASP A 6 22.19 -38.67 -12.54
CA ASP A 6 22.11 -38.00 -11.26
C ASP A 6 23.06 -36.79 -11.22
N ASP A 7 22.51 -35.58 -11.11
CA ASP A 7 23.27 -34.40 -10.67
C ASP A 7 23.56 -34.53 -9.17
N ARG A 8 24.52 -35.40 -8.86
CA ARG A 8 25.20 -35.44 -7.57
C ARG A 8 25.85 -34.09 -7.34
N ALA A 9 25.32 -33.34 -6.37
CA ALA A 9 25.98 -32.21 -5.76
C ALA A 9 27.40 -32.62 -5.35
N ALA A 10 28.40 -32.11 -6.04
CA ALA A 10 29.80 -32.25 -5.65
C ALA A 10 30.01 -31.45 -4.35
N LEU A 11 30.00 -32.16 -3.23
CA LEU A 11 30.50 -31.69 -1.96
C LEU A 11 32.03 -31.86 -2.02
N GLU A 12 32.75 -30.76 -2.23
CA GLU A 12 34.18 -30.73 -1.95
C GLU A 12 34.35 -30.65 -0.42
N VAL A 13 35.05 -31.64 0.13
CA VAL A 13 35.37 -31.75 1.56
C VAL A 13 36.88 -31.61 1.68
N ASP A 14 37.33 -30.53 2.32
CA ASP A 14 38.75 -30.33 2.63
C ASP A 14 39.18 -31.23 3.81
N TYR A 15 40.47 -31.59 3.84
CA TYR A 15 41.08 -32.57 4.73
C TYR A 15 41.05 -32.20 6.24
N ASP A 16 40.49 -31.05 6.63
CA ASP A 16 40.40 -30.59 8.03
C ASP A 16 39.03 -30.80 8.69
N GLY A 17 38.05 -31.36 7.96
CA GLY A 17 36.71 -31.65 8.51
C GLY A 17 35.81 -30.43 8.69
N SER A 18 36.19 -29.26 8.17
CA SER A 18 35.32 -28.09 8.16
C SER A 18 34.36 -28.12 6.96
N VAL A 19 33.05 -28.21 7.24
CA VAL A 19 32.00 -28.07 6.21
C VAL A 19 31.75 -26.58 5.99
N ALA A 20 32.50 -25.97 5.07
CA ALA A 20 32.20 -24.61 4.63
C ALA A 20 31.02 -24.62 3.67
N ARG A 21 29.82 -24.27 4.15
CA ARG A 21 28.72 -23.91 3.24
C ARG A 21 29.06 -22.58 2.59
N ARG A 22 29.11 -22.57 1.25
CA ARG A 22 29.17 -21.32 0.48
C ARG A 22 28.07 -20.38 0.99
N PRO A 23 28.39 -19.13 1.37
CA PRO A 23 27.36 -18.18 1.76
C PRO A 23 26.35 -18.08 0.62
N PRO A 24 25.03 -17.99 0.90
CA PRO A 24 24.06 -17.73 -0.15
C PRO A 24 24.53 -16.48 -0.91
N PRO A 25 24.46 -16.47 -2.26
CA PRO A 25 24.81 -15.28 -3.00
C PRO A 25 24.05 -14.10 -2.37
N THR A 26 24.76 -13.00 -2.12
CA THR A 26 24.14 -11.75 -1.70
C THR A 26 22.90 -11.52 -2.57
N PRO A 27 21.79 -10.99 -2.03
CA PRO A 27 20.62 -10.70 -2.85
C PRO A 27 21.02 -9.58 -3.80
N ILE A 28 21.60 -9.94 -4.94
CA ILE A 28 21.74 -9.08 -6.09
C ILE A 28 20.29 -8.86 -6.49
N ILE A 29 19.73 -7.74 -6.05
CA ILE A 29 18.54 -7.20 -6.70
C ILE A 29 19.02 -6.94 -8.11
N ASP A 30 18.73 -7.89 -9.00
CA ASP A 30 19.06 -7.81 -10.41
C ASP A 30 18.64 -6.41 -10.89
N THR A 31 19.60 -5.63 -11.41
CA THR A 31 19.33 -4.29 -11.91
C THR A 31 18.25 -4.32 -13.00
N ASP A 32 18.10 -5.43 -13.73
CA ASP A 32 16.99 -5.66 -14.66
C ASP A 32 15.66 -5.83 -13.91
N TYR A 33 15.67 -6.49 -12.74
CA TYR A 33 14.51 -6.49 -11.84
C TYR A 33 14.20 -5.05 -11.40
N LEU A 34 15.13 -4.34 -10.74
CA LEU A 34 14.82 -3.01 -10.20
C LEU A 34 14.37 -2.00 -11.28
N SER A 35 15.03 -1.97 -12.43
CA SER A 35 14.67 -1.10 -13.56
C SER A 35 13.27 -1.41 -14.12
N ARG A 36 12.88 -2.69 -14.26
CA ARG A 36 11.49 -3.04 -14.64
C ARG A 36 10.48 -2.58 -13.60
N TYR A 37 10.85 -2.51 -12.32
CA TYR A 37 9.96 -2.10 -11.25
C TYR A 37 9.80 -0.58 -11.13
N THR A 38 10.78 0.21 -11.55
CA THR A 38 10.72 1.68 -11.58
C THR A 38 10.14 2.22 -12.89
N HIS A 39 10.45 1.61 -14.04
CA HIS A 39 10.05 2.12 -15.36
C HIS A 39 8.71 1.58 -15.90
N ARG A 40 8.14 0.51 -15.32
CA ARG A 40 6.86 -0.03 -15.81
C ARG A 40 5.66 0.80 -15.29
N VAL A 41 4.95 1.38 -16.26
CA VAL A 41 3.67 2.10 -16.10
C VAL A 41 2.50 1.09 -15.93
N ALA A 42 1.26 1.58 -15.87
CA ALA A 42 0.02 0.80 -15.71
C ALA A 42 -0.11 -0.39 -16.66
N ILE A 43 0.21 -0.18 -17.94
CA ILE A 43 0.02 -1.14 -19.02
C ILE A 43 1.10 -0.92 -20.08
N SER A 44 1.57 -1.99 -20.73
CA SER A 44 2.54 -1.90 -21.83
C SER A 44 1.85 -1.74 -23.18
N ASN A 45 2.46 -1.02 -24.11
CA ASN A 45 1.90 -0.78 -25.45
C ASN A 45 1.57 -2.07 -26.20
N SER A 46 2.40 -3.11 -26.05
CA SER A 46 2.17 -4.44 -26.63
C SER A 46 0.87 -5.13 -26.18
N ARG A 47 0.20 -4.60 -25.14
CA ARG A 47 -1.09 -5.11 -24.65
C ARG A 47 -2.27 -4.33 -25.19
N LEU A 48 -2.07 -3.14 -25.76
CA LEU A 48 -3.12 -2.41 -26.46
C LEU A 48 -3.38 -3.10 -27.80
N LEU A 49 -4.65 -3.37 -28.11
CA LEU A 49 -5.07 -4.07 -29.32
C LEU A 49 -5.67 -3.08 -30.31
N THR A 50 -6.68 -2.33 -29.90
CA THR A 50 -7.37 -1.34 -30.75
C THR A 50 -7.89 -0.18 -29.91
N MET A 51 -8.12 0.95 -30.56
CA MET A 51 -8.85 2.10 -30.02
C MET A 51 -9.85 2.56 -31.08
N ASP A 52 -11.14 2.51 -30.75
CA ASP A 52 -12.24 2.91 -31.64
C ASP A 52 -13.29 3.73 -30.86
N ALA A 53 -14.41 4.07 -31.50
CA ALA A 53 -15.49 4.85 -30.88
C ALA A 53 -16.13 4.16 -29.64
N ARG A 54 -15.96 2.84 -29.48
CA ARG A 54 -16.43 2.08 -28.32
C ARG A 54 -15.42 2.08 -27.17
N GLY A 55 -14.18 2.49 -27.43
CA GLY A 55 -13.14 2.69 -26.42
C GLY A 55 -11.83 1.94 -26.71
N VAL A 56 -11.08 1.64 -25.65
CA VAL A 56 -9.74 1.04 -25.72
C VAL A 56 -9.82 -0.45 -25.40
N THR A 57 -9.38 -1.29 -26.33
CA THR A 57 -9.31 -2.75 -26.16
C THR A 57 -7.88 -3.18 -25.85
N PHE A 58 -7.70 -3.97 -24.79
CA PHE A 58 -6.37 -4.43 -24.37
C PHE A 58 -6.38 -5.83 -23.76
N ARG A 59 -5.22 -6.49 -23.81
CA ARG A 59 -4.98 -7.80 -23.19
C ARG A 59 -4.64 -7.66 -21.72
N TRP A 60 -5.38 -8.34 -20.85
CA TRP A 60 -5.12 -8.43 -19.41
C TRP A 60 -4.88 -9.88 -18.99
N LYS A 61 -4.33 -10.06 -17.79
CA LYS A 61 -3.98 -11.37 -17.23
C LYS A 61 -5.00 -11.71 -16.14
N ASP A 62 -5.86 -12.69 -16.41
CA ASP A 62 -6.83 -13.21 -15.46
C ASP A 62 -6.15 -14.26 -14.58
N TYR A 63 -5.52 -13.79 -13.50
CA TYR A 63 -4.83 -14.66 -12.55
C TYR A 63 -5.79 -15.64 -11.85
N ARG A 64 -7.09 -15.34 -11.78
CA ARG A 64 -8.08 -16.26 -11.19
C ARG A 64 -8.34 -17.46 -12.11
N ALA A 65 -8.31 -17.24 -13.42
CA ALA A 65 -8.46 -18.30 -14.41
C ALA A 65 -7.16 -19.09 -14.65
N ARG A 66 -5.99 -18.61 -14.19
CA ARG A 66 -4.68 -19.20 -14.47
C ARG A 66 -4.58 -20.68 -14.07
N ALA A 67 -5.11 -21.06 -12.92
CA ALA A 67 -5.02 -22.44 -12.43
C ALA A 67 -5.79 -23.45 -13.28
N LYS A 68 -6.81 -22.99 -14.02
CA LYS A 68 -7.68 -23.84 -14.85
C LYS A 68 -7.40 -23.70 -16.35
N ALA A 69 -6.56 -22.75 -16.75
CA ALA A 69 -6.29 -22.46 -18.14
C ALA A 69 -5.15 -23.34 -18.68
N SER A 70 -5.37 -23.99 -19.82
CA SER A 70 -4.28 -24.56 -20.61
C SER A 70 -3.56 -23.45 -21.38
N GLY A 71 -2.23 -23.46 -21.35
CA GLY A 71 -1.39 -22.48 -22.05
C GLY A 71 -1.71 -21.02 -21.69
N ASN A 72 -1.99 -20.20 -22.72
CA ASN A 72 -2.24 -18.77 -22.58
C ASN A 72 -3.73 -18.41 -22.38
N GLY A 73 -4.61 -19.37 -22.11
CA GLY A 73 -6.06 -19.12 -21.95
C GLY A 73 -6.46 -18.19 -20.79
N TRP A 74 -5.53 -17.88 -19.89
CA TRP A 74 -5.70 -16.89 -18.82
C TRP A 74 -5.39 -15.45 -19.25
N ILE A 75 -4.87 -15.25 -20.47
CA ILE A 75 -4.68 -13.93 -21.06
C ILE A 75 -5.94 -13.61 -21.88
N LYS A 76 -6.69 -12.60 -21.45
CA LYS A 76 -7.99 -12.24 -22.03
C LYS A 76 -7.94 -10.82 -22.61
N ALA A 77 -8.81 -10.52 -23.56
CA ALA A 77 -9.03 -9.16 -24.03
C ALA A 77 -10.23 -8.55 -23.31
N MET A 78 -10.20 -7.23 -23.08
CA MET A 78 -11.37 -6.47 -22.64
C MET A 78 -11.33 -5.07 -23.23
N THR A 79 -12.51 -4.46 -23.36
CA THR A 79 -12.68 -3.09 -23.84
C THR A 79 -13.21 -2.23 -22.71
N LEU A 80 -12.66 -1.02 -22.56
CA LEU A 80 -13.14 -0.01 -21.64
C LEU A 80 -13.46 1.27 -22.41
N PRO A 81 -14.48 2.04 -21.97
CA PRO A 81 -14.63 3.43 -22.38
C PRO A 81 -13.32 4.20 -22.21
N THR A 82 -13.04 5.13 -23.12
CA THR A 82 -11.76 5.85 -23.19
C THR A 82 -11.48 6.64 -21.92
N ASP A 83 -12.49 7.29 -21.35
CA ASP A 83 -12.42 8.04 -20.09
C ASP A 83 -12.07 7.14 -18.90
N GLU A 84 -12.71 5.97 -18.79
CA GLU A 84 -12.42 5.02 -17.72
C GLU A 84 -11.03 4.38 -17.88
N PHE A 85 -10.57 4.16 -19.12
CA PHE A 85 -9.20 3.72 -19.39
C PHE A 85 -8.19 4.77 -18.91
N ILE A 86 -8.37 6.05 -19.28
CA ILE A 86 -7.50 7.16 -18.86
C ILE A 86 -7.51 7.30 -17.34
N ARG A 87 -8.69 7.31 -16.70
CA ARG A 87 -8.81 7.38 -15.25
C ARG A 87 -8.01 6.29 -14.55
N ARG A 88 -8.13 5.03 -14.99
CA ARG A 88 -7.37 3.90 -14.44
C ARG A 88 -5.89 3.99 -14.72
N PHE A 89 -5.50 4.50 -15.88
CA PHE A 89 -4.09 4.73 -16.22
C PHE A 89 -3.46 5.74 -15.28
N LEU A 90 -4.14 6.86 -15.01
CA LEU A 90 -3.65 7.94 -14.15
C LEU A 90 -3.49 7.52 -12.68
N LEU A 91 -4.25 6.52 -12.19
CA LEU A 91 -4.01 5.92 -10.86
C LEU A 91 -2.61 5.32 -10.71
N HIS A 92 -1.91 5.05 -11.82
CA HIS A 92 -0.55 4.54 -11.83
C HIS A 92 0.50 5.62 -12.08
N VAL A 93 0.12 6.89 -12.17
CA VAL A 93 1.07 8.00 -12.23
C VAL A 93 1.19 8.55 -10.82
N LEU A 94 2.39 8.46 -10.24
CA LEU A 94 2.64 9.07 -8.94
C LEU A 94 2.84 10.58 -9.15
N PRO A 95 2.37 11.44 -8.22
CA PRO A 95 2.69 12.86 -8.24
C PRO A 95 4.20 13.09 -8.23
N ASP A 96 4.62 14.26 -8.66
CA ASP A 96 6.05 14.59 -8.72
C ASP A 96 6.71 14.50 -7.33
N GLY A 97 7.98 14.07 -7.32
CA GLY A 97 8.73 13.77 -6.09
C GLY A 97 8.42 12.44 -5.41
N PHE A 98 7.47 11.64 -5.92
CA PHE A 98 7.16 10.32 -5.38
C PHE A 98 7.71 9.19 -6.25
N HIS A 99 8.52 8.31 -5.64
CA HIS A 99 9.02 7.10 -6.30
C HIS A 99 8.20 5.87 -5.93
N ARG A 100 7.88 5.06 -6.94
CA ARG A 100 7.22 3.77 -6.73
C ARG A 100 8.25 2.75 -6.29
N ILE A 101 8.24 2.37 -5.02
CA ILE A 101 8.96 1.17 -4.56
C ILE A 101 8.00 0.23 -3.80
N ARG A 102 7.98 -1.04 -4.21
CA ARG A 102 6.96 -2.01 -3.80
C ARG A 102 7.35 -2.81 -2.55
N HIS A 103 8.60 -2.68 -2.15
CA HIS A 103 9.26 -3.54 -1.16
C HIS A 103 9.67 -2.78 0.11
N TYR A 104 9.22 -1.53 0.25
CA TYR A 104 9.55 -0.66 1.38
C TYR A 104 8.30 0.03 1.92
N GLY A 105 8.39 0.54 3.15
CA GLY A 105 7.33 1.29 3.79
C GLY A 105 6.31 0.44 4.55
N LEU A 106 5.32 1.13 5.12
CA LEU A 106 4.36 0.58 6.10
C LEU A 106 3.57 -0.63 5.58
N PHE A 107 3.32 -0.70 4.27
CA PHE A 107 2.51 -1.73 3.63
C PHE A 107 3.30 -2.71 2.74
N ALA A 108 4.64 -2.71 2.83
CA ALA A 108 5.46 -3.69 2.12
C ALA A 108 5.06 -5.12 2.54
N SER A 109 4.96 -6.04 1.57
CA SER A 109 4.33 -7.36 1.79
C SER A 109 4.96 -8.15 2.95
N ALA A 110 6.27 -8.04 3.14
CA ALA A 110 7.01 -8.74 4.21
C ALA A 110 6.62 -8.28 5.62
N VAL A 111 6.30 -6.99 5.80
CA VAL A 111 6.02 -6.37 7.12
C VAL A 111 4.57 -5.92 7.27
N ARG A 112 3.77 -6.02 6.20
CA ARG A 112 2.38 -5.54 6.16
C ARG A 112 1.53 -6.16 7.27
N GLY A 113 1.65 -7.47 7.48
CA GLY A 113 0.85 -8.18 8.50
C GLY A 113 1.11 -7.66 9.90
N SER A 114 2.37 -7.60 10.32
CA SER A 114 2.78 -7.11 11.64
C SER A 114 2.48 -5.62 11.82
N ASN A 115 2.65 -4.81 10.78
CA ASN A 115 2.34 -3.38 10.83
C ASN A 115 0.84 -3.12 10.97
N ILE A 116 -0.02 -3.86 10.25
CA ILE A 116 -1.47 -3.74 10.40
C ILE A 116 -1.89 -4.09 11.82
N GLU A 117 -1.34 -5.15 12.39
CA GLU A 117 -1.66 -5.55 13.76
C GLU A 117 -1.23 -4.49 14.76
N ARG A 118 -0.01 -3.96 14.63
CA ARG A 118 0.49 -2.87 15.46
C ARG A 118 -0.36 -1.60 15.35
N ILE A 119 -0.83 -1.26 14.14
CA ILE A 119 -1.75 -0.12 13.94
C ILE A 119 -3.07 -0.37 14.67
N ARG A 120 -3.63 -1.59 14.62
CA ARG A 120 -4.85 -1.94 15.36
C ARG A 120 -4.64 -1.81 16.87
N THR A 121 -3.52 -2.30 17.41
CA THR A 121 -3.18 -2.12 18.82
C THR A 121 -3.07 -0.65 19.19
N LEU A 122 -2.37 0.14 18.37
CA LEU A 122 -2.19 1.57 18.63
C LEU A 122 -3.49 2.34 18.52
N LEU A 123 -4.42 1.94 17.66
CA LEU A 123 -5.74 2.54 17.48
C LEU A 123 -6.80 1.99 18.44
N ALA A 124 -6.50 0.89 19.15
CA ALA A 124 -7.41 0.35 20.15
C ALA A 124 -7.69 1.44 21.20
N PRO A 125 -8.95 1.72 21.55
CA PRO A 125 -9.26 2.66 22.61
C PRO A 125 -8.66 2.14 23.92
N GLU A 126 -7.99 3.01 24.68
CA GLU A 126 -7.58 2.64 26.03
C GLU A 126 -8.84 2.32 26.83
N THR A 127 -8.91 1.09 27.36
CA THR A 127 -9.90 0.70 28.34
C THR A 127 -9.72 1.61 29.54
N LYS A 128 -10.57 2.64 29.67
CA LYS A 128 -10.66 3.43 30.89
C LYS A 128 -10.97 2.47 32.03
N SER A 129 -9.96 2.19 32.85
CA SER A 129 -10.13 1.57 34.15
C SER A 129 -11.09 2.45 34.94
N ASN A 130 -12.22 1.87 35.33
CA ASN A 130 -13.26 2.53 36.10
C ASN A 130 -12.75 2.67 37.55
N GLN A 131 -11.85 3.63 37.77
CA GLN A 131 -11.44 4.07 39.10
C GLN A 131 -12.50 5.05 39.63
N PRO A 132 -13.06 4.84 40.84
CA PRO A 132 -13.99 5.80 41.43
C PRO A 132 -13.27 7.12 41.71
N ALA A 133 -13.92 8.22 41.33
CA ALA A 133 -13.35 9.56 41.33
C ALA A 133 -13.04 10.08 42.75
N PRO A 134 -11.84 10.64 42.99
CA PRO A 134 -11.61 11.51 44.14
C PRO A 134 -12.38 12.83 43.98
N VAL A 135 -13.16 13.16 45.00
CA VAL A 135 -13.66 14.52 45.27
C VAL A 135 -12.45 15.41 45.56
N GLU A 136 -12.35 16.60 44.97
CA GLU A 136 -11.73 17.79 45.58
C GLU A 136 -11.84 19.02 44.62
N THR A 137 -12.43 20.08 45.17
CA THR A 137 -12.13 21.52 45.09
C THR A 137 -11.44 22.17 43.86
N GLY A 138 -12.10 23.22 43.35
CA GLY A 138 -11.51 24.45 42.75
C GLY A 138 -10.49 24.31 41.62
N LYS A 139 -10.93 24.20 40.35
CA LYS A 139 -10.04 24.18 39.18
C LYS A 139 -9.56 25.57 38.75
N ALA A 140 -8.24 25.73 38.67
CA ALA A 140 -7.60 26.76 37.87
C ALA A 140 -7.96 26.59 36.38
N ASP A 141 -8.03 27.70 35.65
CA ASP A 141 -8.42 27.75 34.24
C ASP A 141 -7.29 27.22 33.32
N ASP A 142 -7.22 25.90 33.16
CA ASP A 142 -6.24 25.19 32.31
C ASP A 142 -6.59 25.23 30.80
N ARG A 143 -7.34 26.24 30.33
CA ARG A 143 -7.70 26.33 28.91
C ARG A 143 -6.44 26.59 28.05
N PRO A 144 -6.25 25.82 26.96
CA PRO A 144 -5.09 25.99 26.09
C PRO A 144 -5.09 27.38 25.46
N ARG A 145 -3.90 28.00 25.37
CA ARG A 145 -3.72 29.31 24.75
C ARG A 145 -3.14 29.17 23.34
N CYS A 146 -3.66 29.97 22.41
CA CYS A 146 -3.16 30.02 21.04
C CYS A 146 -1.70 30.49 21.02
N ARG A 147 -0.80 29.73 20.37
CA ARG A 147 0.62 30.07 20.27
C ARG A 147 0.92 31.30 19.40
N CYS A 148 -0.04 31.76 18.60
CA CYS A 148 0.14 32.91 17.71
C CYS A 148 -0.32 34.23 18.34
N CYS A 149 -1.37 34.22 19.17
CA CYS A 149 -1.98 35.44 19.71
C CYS A 149 -2.30 35.40 21.21
N GLY A 150 -2.04 34.30 21.91
CA GLY A 150 -2.31 34.14 23.33
C GLY A 150 -3.79 34.02 23.71
N GLY A 151 -4.70 34.06 22.73
CA GLY A 151 -6.15 33.93 22.94
C GLY A 151 -6.53 32.58 23.56
N ILE A 152 -7.57 32.60 24.39
CA ILE A 152 -8.10 31.40 25.06
C ILE A 152 -8.80 30.53 24.02
N MET A 153 -8.37 29.28 23.89
CA MET A 153 -9.00 28.32 23.00
C MET A 153 -10.11 27.57 23.76
N THR A 154 -11.32 27.62 23.21
CA THR A 154 -12.46 26.82 23.69
C THR A 154 -12.55 25.56 22.85
N ILE A 155 -12.61 24.40 23.51
CA ILE A 155 -12.87 23.13 22.83
C ILE A 155 -14.34 23.14 22.40
N THR A 156 -14.61 23.24 21.10
CA THR A 156 -15.99 23.24 20.57
C THR A 156 -16.56 21.84 20.47
N GLU A 157 -15.74 20.82 20.24
CA GLU A 157 -16.17 19.43 20.15
C GLU A 157 -14.99 18.48 20.44
N THR A 158 -15.27 17.37 21.12
CA THR A 158 -14.30 16.30 21.40
C THR A 158 -14.81 15.00 20.80
N PHE A 159 -14.08 14.46 19.82
CA PHE A 159 -14.43 13.20 19.17
C PHE A 159 -13.77 12.02 19.89
N ALA A 160 -14.54 10.97 20.16
CA ALA A 160 -13.98 9.71 20.62
C ALA A 160 -13.15 9.06 19.51
N ARG A 161 -12.18 8.23 19.90
CA ARG A 161 -11.32 7.52 18.96
C ARG A 161 -12.16 6.63 18.02
N GLY A 162 -12.05 6.84 16.71
CA GLY A 162 -12.84 6.13 15.70
C GLY A 162 -14.17 6.79 15.32
N SER A 163 -14.52 7.93 15.93
CA SER A 163 -15.66 8.74 15.47
C SER A 163 -15.28 9.46 14.18
N LEU A 164 -16.10 9.32 13.15
CA LEU A 164 -16.05 10.28 12.05
C LEU A 164 -16.53 11.63 12.59
N PRO A 165 -15.87 12.75 12.24
CA PRO A 165 -16.42 14.07 12.54
C PRO A 165 -17.86 14.10 12.04
N ARG A 166 -18.79 14.66 12.82
CA ARG A 166 -20.09 15.01 12.27
C ARG A 166 -19.80 15.98 11.14
N THR A 167 -19.89 15.51 9.91
CA THR A 167 -19.81 16.39 8.76
C THR A 167 -20.98 17.34 8.95
N TRP A 168 -20.68 18.61 9.22
CA TRP A 168 -21.71 19.62 9.00
C TRP A 168 -22.13 19.42 7.55
N SER A 169 -23.40 19.11 7.34
CA SER A 169 -24.00 19.17 6.02
C SER A 169 -23.62 20.53 5.46
N ALA A 170 -22.71 20.53 4.47
CA ALA A 170 -22.25 21.75 3.84
C ALA A 170 -23.43 22.32 3.05
N ALA A 171 -24.31 23.05 3.74
CA ALA A 171 -25.10 24.07 3.08
C ALA A 171 -24.07 25.06 2.50
N PRO A 172 -24.12 25.36 1.19
CA PRO A 172 -23.19 26.33 0.62
C PRO A 172 -23.39 27.65 1.36
N ILE A 173 -22.34 28.09 2.06
CA ILE A 173 -22.29 29.41 2.66
C ILE A 173 -22.32 30.40 1.49
N ARG A 174 -23.50 30.99 1.23
CA ARG A 174 -23.65 32.20 0.42
C ARG A 174 -23.44 33.37 1.36
N ILE A 175 -22.36 34.13 1.17
CA ILE A 175 -22.21 35.45 1.79
C ILE A 175 -22.65 36.45 0.73
N ASP A 176 -23.78 37.08 1.00
CA ASP A 176 -24.29 38.24 0.28
C ASP A 176 -23.41 39.44 0.64
N THR A 177 -22.82 40.05 -0.37
CA THR A 177 -22.24 41.39 -0.28
C THR A 177 -23.28 42.37 -0.80
N SER A 178 -24.13 42.83 0.12
CA SER A 178 -25.04 43.98 -0.02
C SER A 178 -25.27 44.61 1.36
#